data_AF-A0A951GPW0-F1
#
_entry.id   AF-A0A951GPW0-F1
#
_cell.length_a   1.000
_cell.length_b   1.000
_cell.length_c   1.000
_cell.angle_alpha   90.00
_cell.angle_beta   90.00
_cell.angle_gamma   90.00
#
_symmetry.space_group_name_H-M   'P 1'
#
loop_
_entity.id
_entity.type
_entity.pdbx_description
1 polymer ?
#
loop_
_entity_poly.entity_id
_entity_poly.type
_entity_poly.pdbx_seq_one_letter_code
_entity_poly.pdbx_strand_id
1 'polypeptide(L)'
;MAEKDEATETSRRLHVTVLLVASRRALDNALGELGFAEDDDRIIEHDGRLAFLTCTHEEDCDDLFALITELSARGESWELQSRIDTEAGRAVYQSLARHRPVEAVDAVVDEETEPDEPDAPANDVETQEGLQALKRQLRRIEPAEVFATIRPGREGRATARILRRGSRRLVSAATASDEATLRGVLRDILPNVMLDVAMKPPG
;
A
#
# COMPACT_ATOMS: atom_id res chain seq x y z
N MET A 1 45.49 2.59 18.71
CA MET A 1 44.61 3.64 18.13
C MET A 1 43.74 2.95 17.12
N ALA A 2 42.46 2.82 17.46
CA ALA A 2 41.41 2.27 16.60
C ALA A 2 40.72 3.45 15.89
N GLU A 3 40.35 3.25 14.63
CA GLU A 3 39.35 3.97 13.81
C GLU A 3 39.65 3.59 12.35
N LYS A 4 38.74 3.17 11.48
CA LYS A 4 37.31 2.84 11.54
C LYS A 4 37.06 2.12 10.20
N ASP A 5 36.60 0.88 10.24
CA ASP A 5 36.07 0.21 9.03
C ASP A 5 34.80 0.95 8.60
N GLU A 6 34.90 1.87 7.64
CA GLU A 6 33.74 2.35 6.89
C GLU A 6 33.39 1.31 5.82
N ALA A 7 32.77 0.23 6.28
CA ALA A 7 31.93 -0.61 5.43
C ALA A 7 30.71 0.24 5.03
N THR A 8 30.84 0.98 3.94
CA THR A 8 29.68 1.46 3.17
C THR A 8 28.97 0.22 2.65
N GLU A 9 28.03 -0.34 3.43
CA GLU A 9 27.08 -1.32 2.94
C GLU A 9 26.27 -0.67 1.82
N THR A 10 26.68 -0.93 0.58
CA THR A 10 25.90 -0.66 -0.63
C THR A 10 24.55 -1.35 -0.49
N SER A 11 23.53 -0.60 -0.06
CA SER A 11 22.16 -1.09 -0.01
C SER A 11 21.75 -1.58 -1.40
N ARG A 12 21.45 -2.87 -1.52
CA ARG A 12 21.12 -3.48 -2.80
C ARG A 12 19.73 -2.98 -3.20
N ARG A 13 19.63 -2.23 -4.30
CA ARG A 13 18.31 -1.84 -4.84
C ARG A 13 17.57 -3.10 -5.27
N LEU A 14 16.37 -3.27 -4.74
CA LEU A 14 15.50 -4.42 -5.01
C LEU A 14 14.52 -4.09 -6.12
N HIS A 15 14.18 -5.09 -6.91
CA HIS A 15 13.10 -4.99 -7.87
C HIS A 15 11.76 -5.06 -7.14
N VAL A 16 10.88 -4.10 -7.43
CA VAL A 16 9.51 -4.04 -6.93
C VAL A 16 8.58 -4.10 -8.12
N THR A 17 7.67 -5.05 -8.10
CA THR A 17 6.53 -5.07 -8.99
C THR A 17 5.35 -4.45 -8.26
N VAL A 18 4.72 -3.45 -8.86
CA VAL A 18 3.51 -2.81 -8.35
C VAL A 18 2.36 -3.13 -9.28
N LEU A 19 1.25 -3.58 -8.70
CA LEU A 19 0.01 -3.92 -9.38
C LEU A 19 -1.07 -2.93 -8.93
N LEU A 20 -1.60 -2.14 -9.87
CA LEU A 20 -2.82 -1.38 -9.67
C LEU A 20 -4.02 -2.25 -10.04
N VAL A 21 -4.67 -2.81 -9.04
CA VAL A 21 -5.79 -3.74 -9.20
C VAL A 21 -7.12 -2.99 -9.08
N ALA A 22 -7.92 -3.02 -10.13
CA ALA A 22 -9.27 -2.43 -10.16
C ALA A 22 -10.30 -3.46 -10.63
N SER A 23 -11.59 -3.13 -10.61
CA SER A 23 -12.56 -4.01 -11.30
C SER A 23 -12.29 -3.98 -12.81
N ARG A 24 -12.58 -5.06 -13.55
CA ARG A 24 -12.36 -5.11 -15.01
C ARG A 24 -12.96 -3.89 -15.72
N ARG A 25 -14.26 -3.63 -15.48
CA ARG A 25 -14.96 -2.46 -16.02
C ARG A 25 -14.26 -1.14 -15.67
N ALA A 26 -13.81 -0.97 -14.44
CA ALA A 26 -13.19 0.28 -14.01
C ALA A 26 -11.83 0.49 -14.70
N LEU A 27 -11.00 -0.55 -14.77
CA LEU A 27 -9.68 -0.44 -15.38
C LEU A 27 -9.79 -0.25 -16.89
N ASP A 28 -10.62 -1.03 -17.59
CA ASP A 28 -10.83 -0.91 -19.04
C ASP A 28 -11.28 0.50 -19.42
N ASN A 29 -12.21 1.08 -18.65
CA ASN A 29 -12.68 2.44 -18.87
C ASN A 29 -11.58 3.49 -18.67
N ALA A 30 -10.74 3.32 -17.65
CA ALA A 30 -9.64 4.25 -17.38
C ALA A 30 -8.56 4.14 -18.45
N LEU A 31 -8.24 2.93 -18.90
CA LEU A 31 -7.30 2.66 -20.00
C LEU A 31 -7.77 3.29 -21.31
N GLY A 32 -9.04 3.10 -21.66
CA GLY A 32 -9.64 3.68 -22.87
C GLY A 32 -9.66 5.21 -22.85
N GLU A 33 -9.94 5.83 -21.70
CA GLU A 33 -9.92 7.29 -21.55
C GLU A 33 -8.52 7.87 -21.74
N LEU A 34 -7.51 7.20 -21.18
CA LEU A 34 -6.12 7.63 -21.24
C LEU A 34 -5.44 7.22 -22.56
N GLY A 35 -6.12 6.49 -23.44
CA GLY A 35 -5.64 6.12 -24.77
C GLY A 35 -4.59 5.00 -24.76
N PHE A 36 -4.62 4.12 -23.75
CA PHE A 36 -3.77 2.93 -23.73
C PHE A 36 -4.15 1.97 -24.85
N ALA A 37 -3.17 1.18 -25.32
CA ALA A 37 -3.42 0.13 -26.30
C ALA A 37 -4.29 -0.99 -25.69
N GLU A 38 -5.17 -1.59 -26.49
CA GLU A 38 -6.03 -2.70 -26.03
C GLU A 38 -5.22 -3.96 -25.67
N ASP A 39 -4.02 -4.11 -26.22
CA ASP A 39 -3.09 -5.20 -26.02
C ASP A 39 -1.84 -4.82 -25.21
N ASP A 40 -1.94 -3.75 -24.39
CA ASP A 40 -0.86 -3.33 -23.50
C ASP A 40 -0.46 -4.49 -22.56
N ASP A 41 0.81 -4.91 -22.66
CA ASP A 41 1.35 -6.10 -22.00
C ASP A 41 1.51 -5.91 -20.48
N ARG A 42 1.36 -4.68 -20.00
CA ARG A 42 1.30 -4.34 -18.57
C ARG A 42 -0.07 -4.68 -17.96
N ILE A 43 -1.09 -5.00 -18.77
CA ILE A 43 -2.42 -5.37 -18.28
C ILE A 43 -2.50 -6.89 -18.11
N ILE A 44 -2.74 -7.32 -16.86
CA ILE A 44 -2.85 -8.73 -16.52
C ILE A 44 -4.15 -9.04 -15.79
N GLU A 45 -4.59 -10.29 -15.86
CA GLU A 45 -5.58 -10.82 -14.92
C GLU A 45 -4.89 -11.17 -13.59
N HIS A 46 -5.44 -10.66 -12.49
CA HIS A 46 -4.92 -10.86 -11.14
C HIS A 46 -6.08 -11.08 -10.17
N ASP A 47 -6.13 -12.26 -9.53
CA ASP A 47 -7.21 -12.66 -8.60
C ASP A 47 -8.64 -12.42 -9.14
N GLY A 48 -8.87 -12.71 -10.42
CA GLY A 48 -10.17 -12.52 -11.10
C GLY A 48 -10.53 -11.05 -11.37
N ARG A 49 -9.59 -10.14 -11.17
CA ARG A 49 -9.68 -8.70 -11.49
C ARG A 49 -8.64 -8.34 -12.56
N LEU A 50 -8.72 -7.13 -13.10
CA LEU A 50 -7.65 -6.60 -13.94
C LEU A 50 -6.65 -5.83 -13.07
N ALA A 51 -5.38 -5.95 -13.42
CA ALA A 51 -4.30 -5.19 -12.81
C ALA A 51 -3.41 -4.56 -13.88
N PHE A 52 -3.01 -3.31 -13.65
CA PHE A 52 -1.92 -2.66 -14.38
C PHE A 52 -0.62 -2.90 -13.62
N LEU A 53 0.37 -3.47 -14.30
CA LEU A 53 1.68 -3.82 -13.76
C LEU A 53 2.71 -2.75 -14.10
N THR A 54 3.43 -2.26 -13.09
CA THR A 54 4.61 -1.41 -13.26
C THR A 54 5.76 -1.91 -12.40
N CYS A 55 6.99 -1.53 -12.74
CA CYS A 55 8.18 -1.95 -12.00
C CYS A 55 9.16 -0.80 -11.77
N THR A 56 10.16 -1.01 -10.91
CA THR A 56 11.13 -0.01 -10.40
C THR A 56 12.02 0.67 -11.46
N HIS A 57 11.82 0.41 -12.75
CA HIS A 57 12.66 0.94 -13.82
C HIS A 57 11.78 1.63 -14.88
N GLU A 58 11.85 2.97 -14.91
CA GLU A 58 11.39 3.90 -15.97
C GLU A 58 9.90 4.37 -15.97
N GLU A 59 9.56 5.21 -16.96
CA GLU A 59 8.49 6.23 -17.08
C GLU A 59 7.05 5.80 -16.75
N ASP A 60 6.83 4.50 -16.53
CA ASP A 60 5.55 3.86 -16.20
C ASP A 60 4.91 4.32 -14.88
N CYS A 61 5.68 4.96 -13.99
CA CYS A 61 5.13 5.54 -12.77
C CYS A 61 4.09 6.63 -13.11
N ASP A 62 4.30 7.41 -14.17
CA ASP A 62 3.36 8.47 -14.53
C ASP A 62 2.04 7.89 -15.09
N ASP A 63 2.11 6.79 -15.84
CA ASP A 63 0.94 6.02 -16.29
C ASP A 63 0.14 5.44 -15.11
N LEU A 64 0.84 4.87 -14.13
CA LEU A 64 0.22 4.40 -12.89
C LEU A 64 -0.53 5.54 -12.18
N PHE A 65 0.10 6.71 -12.04
CA PHE A 65 -0.53 7.87 -11.39
C PHE A 65 -1.68 8.45 -12.22
N ALA A 66 -1.61 8.40 -13.55
CA ALA A 66 -2.70 8.80 -14.43
C ALA A 66 -3.91 7.87 -14.26
N LEU A 67 -3.69 6.56 -14.26
CA LEU A 67 -4.74 5.55 -14.01
C LEU A 67 -5.36 5.71 -12.62
N ILE A 68 -4.53 5.88 -11.58
CA ILE A 68 -5.00 6.18 -10.23
C ILE A 68 -5.88 7.44 -10.20
N THR A 69 -5.46 8.49 -10.91
CA THR A 69 -6.19 9.76 -10.99
C THR A 69 -7.55 9.55 -11.66
N GLU A 70 -7.58 8.83 -12.79
CA GLU A 70 -8.81 8.57 -13.54
C GLU A 70 -9.79 7.70 -12.74
N LEU A 71 -9.31 6.61 -12.14
CA LEU A 71 -10.11 5.75 -11.28
C LEU A 71 -10.66 6.53 -10.07
N SER A 72 -9.84 7.40 -9.47
CA SER A 72 -10.26 8.24 -8.34
C SER A 72 -11.30 9.28 -8.76
N ALA A 73 -11.14 9.91 -9.92
CA ALA A 73 -12.07 10.91 -10.44
C ALA A 73 -13.46 10.32 -10.71
N ARG A 74 -13.51 9.05 -11.12
CA ARG A 74 -14.74 8.28 -11.33
C ARG A 74 -15.31 7.67 -10.04
N GLY A 75 -14.61 7.79 -8.91
CA GLY A 75 -15.00 7.17 -7.64
C GLY A 75 -14.93 5.64 -7.67
N GLU A 76 -14.13 5.07 -8.57
CA GLU A 76 -13.96 3.63 -8.71
C GLU A 76 -13.00 3.09 -7.64
N SER A 77 -13.25 1.84 -7.22
CA SER A 77 -12.37 1.14 -6.28
C SER A 77 -11.12 0.59 -6.95
N TRP A 78 -9.97 0.87 -6.36
CA TRP A 78 -8.67 0.38 -6.80
C TRP A 78 -7.75 0.08 -5.60
N GLU A 79 -6.73 -0.74 -5.84
CA GLU A 79 -5.79 -1.25 -4.84
C GLU A 79 -4.40 -1.27 -5.42
N LEU A 80 -3.39 -0.88 -4.65
CA LEU A 80 -1.99 -1.08 -5.00
C LEU A 80 -1.46 -2.26 -4.21
N GLN A 81 -1.02 -3.29 -4.94
CA GLN A 81 -0.32 -4.43 -4.38
C GLN A 81 1.13 -4.38 -4.84
N SER A 82 2.06 -4.44 -3.90
CA SER A 82 3.48 -4.51 -4.21
C SER A 82 4.01 -5.91 -3.91
N ARG A 83 4.74 -6.49 -4.87
CA ARG A 83 5.54 -7.69 -4.66
C ARG A 83 7.01 -7.33 -4.70
N ILE A 84 7.73 -7.79 -3.69
CA ILE A 84 9.16 -7.55 -3.53
C ILE A 84 9.81 -8.90 -3.27
N ASP A 85 10.75 -9.28 -4.14
CA ASP A 85 11.48 -10.53 -3.98
C ASP A 85 12.63 -10.30 -2.99
N THR A 86 12.44 -10.67 -1.71
CA THR A 86 13.46 -10.54 -0.66
C THR A 86 13.69 -11.85 0.10
N GLU A 87 14.92 -12.04 0.61
CA GLU A 87 15.24 -13.11 1.55
C GLU A 87 14.67 -12.82 2.96
N ALA A 88 14.51 -13.87 3.78
CA ALA A 88 13.95 -13.74 5.13
C ALA A 88 14.78 -12.80 6.03
N GLY A 89 14.09 -12.02 6.88
CA GLY A 89 14.72 -11.16 7.89
C GLY A 89 14.98 -9.70 7.48
N ARG A 90 14.49 -9.24 6.33
CA ARG A 90 14.73 -7.89 5.81
C ARG A 90 13.44 -7.06 5.79
N ALA A 91 13.53 -5.76 6.07
CA ALA A 91 12.43 -4.82 5.85
C ALA A 91 12.63 -4.09 4.53
N VAL A 92 11.52 -3.79 3.87
CA VAL A 92 11.54 -3.09 2.60
C VAL A 92 10.79 -1.79 2.73
N TYR A 93 11.51 -0.69 2.52
CA TYR A 93 10.94 0.63 2.37
C TYR A 93 10.56 0.83 0.91
N GLN A 94 9.27 0.97 0.64
CA GLN A 94 8.77 1.34 -0.68
C GLN A 94 8.27 2.78 -0.66
N SER A 95 8.84 3.63 -1.50
CA SER A 95 8.31 4.95 -1.78
C SER A 95 7.66 4.97 -3.15
N LEU A 96 6.34 5.13 -3.20
CA LEU A 96 5.62 5.45 -4.43
C LEU A 96 5.32 6.96 -4.45
N ALA A 97 6.01 7.69 -5.33
CA ALA A 97 5.82 9.13 -5.49
C ALA A 97 5.87 9.51 -6.97
N ARG A 98 5.01 10.45 -7.36
CA ARG A 98 4.95 10.95 -8.74
C ARG A 98 6.31 11.47 -9.18
N HIS A 99 6.74 11.11 -10.38
CA HIS A 99 8.06 11.45 -10.95
C HIS A 99 9.28 10.96 -10.13
N ARG A 100 9.11 9.94 -9.28
CA ARG A 100 10.23 9.23 -8.66
C ARG A 100 10.08 7.73 -8.93
N PRO A 101 11.18 7.03 -9.28
CA PRO A 101 11.14 5.58 -9.39
C PRO A 101 10.64 4.97 -8.08
N VAL A 102 9.90 3.86 -8.19
CA VAL A 102 9.68 3.00 -7.04
C VAL A 102 11.05 2.46 -6.64
N GLU A 103 11.49 2.76 -5.42
CA GLU A 103 12.74 2.21 -4.88
C GLU A 103 12.37 1.31 -3.70
N ALA A 104 12.90 0.09 -3.71
CA ALA A 104 13.01 -0.75 -2.53
C ALA A 104 14.49 -0.87 -2.16
N VAL A 105 14.81 -0.51 -0.94
CA VAL A 105 16.17 -0.55 -0.42
C VAL A 105 16.31 -1.76 0.49
N ASP A 106 17.22 -2.67 0.15
CA ASP A 106 17.68 -3.73 1.03
C ASP A 106 18.66 -3.14 2.05
N ALA A 107 18.18 -2.89 3.27
CA ALA A 107 18.98 -2.37 4.37
C ALA A 107 18.84 -3.28 5.59
N VAL A 108 19.95 -3.49 6.30
CA VAL A 108 19.91 -4.03 7.67
C VAL A 108 19.15 -3.01 8.51
N VAL A 109 18.03 -3.43 9.07
CA VAL A 109 17.18 -2.57 9.89
C VAL A 109 17.85 -2.46 11.26
N ASP A 110 18.50 -1.35 11.56
CA ASP A 110 18.37 -0.81 12.90
C ASP A 110 16.88 -0.48 13.07
N GLU A 111 16.25 -0.96 14.15
CA GLU A 111 14.84 -0.72 14.45
C GLU A 111 14.48 0.69 14.02
N GLU A 112 13.64 0.79 12.98
CA GLU A 112 13.16 2.07 12.51
C GLU A 112 12.61 2.75 13.76
N THR A 113 13.25 3.84 14.18
CA THR A 113 12.74 4.60 15.31
C THR A 113 11.39 5.11 14.82
N GLU A 114 10.33 4.43 15.28
CA GLU A 114 8.96 4.85 15.10
C GLU A 114 8.94 6.36 15.32
N PRO A 115 8.36 7.16 14.42
CA PRO A 115 8.22 8.58 14.69
C PRO A 115 7.63 8.72 16.10
N ASP A 116 8.30 9.49 16.97
CA ASP A 116 7.99 9.76 18.39
C ASP A 116 6.56 10.33 18.64
N GLU A 117 5.65 10.24 17.67
CA GLU A 117 4.23 10.39 17.94
C GLU A 117 3.71 9.11 18.61
N PRO A 118 3.12 9.19 19.82
CA PRO A 118 2.55 8.03 20.46
C PRO A 118 1.53 7.41 19.50
N ASP A 119 1.85 6.22 18.98
CA ASP A 119 0.98 5.47 18.09
C ASP A 119 -0.37 5.36 18.80
N ALA A 120 -1.41 5.93 18.17
CA ALA A 120 -2.76 5.75 18.68
C ALA A 120 -3.00 4.23 18.80
N PRO A 121 -3.47 3.71 19.95
CA PRO A 121 -3.60 2.29 20.15
C PRO A 121 -4.46 1.71 19.03
N ALA A 122 -3.90 0.73 18.31
CA ALA A 122 -4.56 0.13 17.17
C ALA A 122 -5.80 -0.63 17.63
N ASN A 123 -6.93 -0.40 16.96
CA ASN A 123 -8.20 -1.03 17.29
C ASN A 123 -8.20 -2.47 16.75
N ASP A 124 -8.35 -3.46 17.63
CA ASP A 124 -8.54 -4.85 17.19
C ASP A 124 -9.95 -5.02 16.59
N VAL A 125 -10.03 -5.16 15.27
CA VAL A 125 -11.32 -5.20 14.55
C VAL A 125 -12.05 -6.53 14.70
N GLU A 126 -11.37 -7.55 15.21
CA GLU A 126 -11.97 -8.85 15.51
C GLU A 126 -12.72 -8.83 16.85
N THR A 127 -12.46 -7.80 17.67
CA THR A 127 -13.26 -7.51 18.86
C THR A 127 -14.40 -6.55 18.54
N GLN A 128 -15.56 -6.75 19.17
CA GLN A 128 -16.69 -5.83 19.00
C GLN A 128 -16.34 -4.40 19.48
N GLU A 129 -15.56 -4.29 20.55
CA GLU A 129 -15.14 -3.01 21.11
C GLU A 129 -14.22 -2.23 20.16
N GLY A 130 -13.20 -2.89 19.61
CA GLY A 130 -12.27 -2.29 18.65
C GLY A 130 -12.96 -1.92 17.33
N LEU A 131 -13.84 -2.79 16.80
CA LEU A 131 -14.60 -2.47 15.59
C LEU A 131 -15.49 -1.24 15.78
N GLN A 132 -16.17 -1.11 16.93
CA GLN A 132 -17.00 0.05 17.22
C GLN A 132 -16.18 1.32 17.50
N ALA A 133 -14.99 1.19 18.08
CA ALA A 133 -14.05 2.29 18.25
C ALA A 133 -13.57 2.81 16.89
N LEU A 134 -13.15 1.91 15.99
CA LEU A 134 -12.73 2.25 14.62
C LEU A 134 -13.88 2.92 13.84
N LYS A 135 -15.08 2.34 13.86
CA LYS A 135 -16.28 2.93 13.22
C LYS A 135 -16.55 4.35 13.73
N ARG A 136 -16.42 4.60 15.04
CA ARG A 136 -16.62 5.94 15.61
C ARG A 136 -15.56 6.94 15.15
N GLN A 137 -14.29 6.53 15.08
CA GLN A 137 -13.19 7.39 14.63
C GLN A 137 -13.32 7.77 13.15
N LEU A 138 -13.78 6.83 12.32
CA LEU A 138 -13.88 7.03 10.86
C LEU A 138 -15.24 7.56 10.39
N ARG A 139 -16.25 7.64 11.26
CA ARG A 139 -17.65 7.98 10.90
C ARG A 139 -17.83 9.23 10.04
N ARG A 140 -16.98 10.25 10.22
CA ARG A 140 -17.10 11.56 9.54
C ARG A 140 -16.03 11.78 8.49
N ILE A 141 -15.33 10.73 8.10
CA ILE A 141 -14.21 10.82 7.18
C ILE A 141 -14.70 10.36 5.82
N GLU A 142 -14.59 11.23 4.83
CA GLU A 142 -14.84 10.83 3.46
C GLU A 142 -13.71 9.90 2.98
N PRO A 143 -14.03 8.76 2.35
CA PRO A 143 -13.02 7.82 1.86
C PRO A 143 -11.97 8.48 0.96
N ALA A 144 -12.37 9.49 0.18
CA ALA A 144 -11.48 10.24 -0.70
C ALA A 144 -10.48 11.15 0.04
N GLU A 145 -10.67 11.44 1.33
CA GLU A 145 -9.76 12.25 2.15
C GLU A 145 -8.65 11.43 2.82
N VAL A 146 -8.77 10.10 2.78
CA VAL A 146 -7.86 9.17 3.46
C VAL A 146 -7.35 8.08 2.54
N PHE A 147 -6.25 7.47 2.95
CA PHE A 147 -5.78 6.21 2.40
C PHE A 147 -5.39 5.31 3.58
N ALA A 148 -5.44 4.00 3.40
CA ALA A 148 -4.98 3.07 4.41
C ALA A 148 -3.83 2.20 3.90
N THR A 149 -2.81 2.04 4.72
CA THR A 149 -1.68 1.14 4.46
C THR A 149 -1.83 -0.10 5.32
N ILE A 150 -1.84 -1.29 4.71
CA ILE A 150 -1.82 -2.58 5.42
C ILE A 150 -0.42 -3.17 5.29
N ARG A 151 0.13 -3.59 6.44
CA ARG A 151 1.48 -4.14 6.58
C ARG A 151 1.45 -5.36 7.51
N PRO A 152 2.48 -6.23 7.48
CA PRO A 152 2.63 -7.29 8.47
C PRO A 152 2.86 -6.64 9.84
N GLY A 153 2.05 -7.02 10.81
CA GLY A 153 2.21 -6.65 12.21
C GLY A 153 3.06 -7.66 12.97
N ARG A 154 3.17 -7.44 14.30
CA ARG A 154 3.83 -8.37 15.21
C ARG A 154 2.99 -9.64 15.36
N GLU A 155 3.64 -10.75 15.72
CA GLU A 155 2.96 -12.02 16.04
C GLU A 155 2.11 -12.62 14.91
N GLY A 156 2.43 -12.31 13.65
CA GLY A 156 1.71 -12.83 12.49
C GLY A 156 0.37 -12.15 12.21
N ARG A 157 0.02 -11.10 12.97
CA ARG A 157 -1.16 -10.27 12.71
C ARG A 157 -0.90 -9.30 11.56
N ALA A 158 -1.95 -8.78 10.95
CA ALA A 158 -1.86 -7.65 10.04
C ALA A 158 -2.21 -6.35 10.77
N THR A 159 -1.59 -5.25 10.34
CA THR A 159 -1.83 -3.90 10.90
C THR A 159 -2.18 -2.95 9.77
N ALA A 160 -3.24 -2.15 9.96
CA ALA A 160 -3.63 -1.06 9.09
C ALA A 160 -3.38 0.30 9.77
N ARG A 161 -2.82 1.25 9.02
CA ARG A 161 -2.78 2.67 9.40
C ARG A 161 -3.64 3.46 8.42
N ILE A 162 -4.60 4.23 8.94
CA ILE A 162 -5.46 5.11 8.15
C ILE A 162 -4.88 6.53 8.25
N LEU A 163 -4.52 7.10 7.11
CA LEU A 163 -3.77 8.35 7.00
C LEU A 163 -4.58 9.37 6.19
N ARG A 164 -4.57 10.65 6.61
CA ARG A 164 -5.08 11.77 5.80
C ARG A 164 -4.25 11.91 4.52
N ARG A 165 -4.86 11.98 3.34
CA ARG A 165 -4.12 12.05 2.06
C ARG A 165 -3.26 13.31 1.93
N GLY A 166 -3.79 14.47 2.32
CA GLY A 166 -3.07 15.75 2.18
C GLY A 166 -1.91 15.93 3.15
N SER A 167 -2.08 15.56 4.42
CA SER A 167 -1.09 15.77 5.48
C SER A 167 -0.32 14.52 5.89
N ARG A 168 -0.72 13.34 5.40
CA ARG A 168 -0.25 12.01 5.82
C ARG A 168 -0.32 11.75 7.34
N ARG A 169 -1.09 12.56 8.07
CA ARG A 169 -1.29 12.41 9.51
C ARG A 169 -2.09 11.15 9.81
N LEU A 170 -1.68 10.40 10.83
CA LEU A 170 -2.43 9.26 11.35
C LEU A 170 -3.79 9.71 11.87
N VAL A 171 -4.83 9.07 11.36
CA VAL A 171 -6.22 9.23 11.78
C VAL A 171 -6.57 8.15 12.80
N SER A 172 -6.24 6.91 12.45
CA SER A 172 -6.57 5.72 13.23
C SER A 172 -5.68 4.57 12.80
N ALA A 173 -5.55 3.56 13.67
CA ALA A 173 -4.90 2.30 13.38
C ALA A 173 -5.82 1.13 13.74
N ALA A 174 -5.62 0.00 13.07
CA ALA A 174 -6.40 -1.21 13.26
C ALA A 174 -5.53 -2.46 13.14
N THR A 175 -5.86 -3.55 13.82
CA THR A 175 -5.21 -4.86 13.67
C THR A 175 -6.23 -5.97 13.46
N ALA A 176 -5.83 -7.02 12.74
CA ALA A 176 -6.58 -8.28 12.63
C ALA A 176 -5.60 -9.45 12.50
N SER A 177 -6.13 -10.68 12.55
CA SER A 177 -5.39 -11.91 12.30
C SER A 177 -4.75 -11.94 10.90
N ASP A 178 -5.41 -11.39 9.88
CA ASP A 178 -4.92 -11.36 8.51
C ASP A 178 -5.27 -10.08 7.74
N GLU A 179 -4.60 -9.89 6.60
CA GLU A 179 -4.80 -8.75 5.69
C GLU A 179 -6.22 -8.70 5.14
N ALA A 180 -6.77 -9.85 4.75
CA ALA A 180 -8.07 -9.94 4.10
C ALA A 180 -9.20 -9.44 5.02
N THR A 181 -9.10 -9.76 6.31
CA THR A 181 -10.01 -9.31 7.36
C THR A 181 -9.94 -7.79 7.52
N LEU A 182 -8.73 -7.21 7.62
CA LEU A 182 -8.56 -5.76 7.69
C LEU A 182 -9.12 -5.06 6.45
N ARG A 183 -8.79 -5.55 5.25
CA ARG A 183 -9.27 -5.00 3.99
C ARG A 183 -10.79 -5.05 3.89
N GLY A 184 -11.41 -6.17 4.30
CA GLY A 184 -12.86 -6.31 4.35
C GLY A 184 -13.52 -5.29 5.28
N VAL A 185 -13.02 -5.17 6.52
CA VAL A 185 -13.54 -4.21 7.51
C VAL A 185 -13.34 -2.77 7.05
N LEU A 186 -12.17 -2.42 6.52
CA LEU A 186 -11.92 -1.05 6.06
C LEU A 186 -12.82 -0.67 4.89
N ARG A 187 -13.12 -1.59 3.97
CA ARG A 187 -14.06 -1.35 2.88
C ARG A 187 -15.52 -1.24 3.35
N ASP A 188 -15.91 -1.95 4.40
CA ASP A 188 -17.24 -1.78 5.03
C ASP A 188 -17.41 -0.39 5.65
N ILE A 189 -16.36 0.11 6.31
CA ILE A 189 -16.41 1.40 7.02
C ILE A 189 -16.19 2.58 6.07
N LEU A 190 -15.22 2.46 5.16
CA LEU A 190 -14.82 3.47 4.19
C LEU A 190 -14.92 2.87 2.77
N PRO A 191 -16.12 2.87 2.17
CA PRO A 191 -16.30 2.38 0.81
C PRO A 191 -15.39 3.14 -0.16
N ASN A 192 -14.70 2.43 -1.07
CA ASN A 192 -13.75 3.02 -2.03
C ASN A 192 -12.49 3.67 -1.42
N VAL A 193 -12.14 3.40 -0.16
CA VAL A 193 -10.86 3.86 0.38
C VAL A 193 -9.68 3.28 -0.41
N MET A 194 -8.69 4.11 -0.67
CA MET A 194 -7.43 3.69 -1.26
C MET A 194 -6.67 2.79 -0.29
N LEU A 195 -6.32 1.59 -0.74
CA LEU A 195 -5.55 0.63 0.03
C LEU A 195 -4.18 0.40 -0.62
N ASP A 196 -3.13 0.56 0.18
CA ASP A 196 -1.77 0.14 -0.11
C ASP A 196 -1.48 -1.09 0.75
N VAL A 197 -1.29 -2.25 0.10
CA VAL A 197 -1.06 -3.53 0.77
C VAL A 197 0.34 -4.02 0.43
N ALA A 198 1.18 -4.15 1.45
CA ALA A 198 2.48 -4.81 1.33
C ALA A 198 2.53 -5.93 2.36
N MET A 199 2.43 -7.17 1.90
CA MET A 199 2.47 -8.37 2.74
C MET A 199 3.65 -9.24 2.36
N LYS A 200 4.23 -9.92 3.34
CA LYS A 200 5.20 -10.98 3.05
C LYS A 200 4.46 -12.15 2.37
N PRO A 201 5.00 -12.73 1.29
CA PRO A 201 4.39 -13.91 0.68
C PRO A 201 4.31 -15.06 1.71
N PRO A 202 3.26 -15.91 1.65
CA PRO A 202 3.20 -17.11 2.46
C PRO A 202 4.41 -18.00 2.11
N GLY A 203 5.14 -18.43 3.13
CA GLY A 203 6.28 -19.34 3.01
C GLY A 203 5.89 -20.78 2.72
#